data_AF-A0A183D5B4-F1
#
_entry.id   AF-A0A183D5B4-F1
#
_cell.length_a   1.000
_cell.length_b   1.000
_cell.length_c   1.000
_cell.angle_alpha   90.00
_cell.angle_beta   90.00
_cell.angle_gamma   90.00
#
_symmetry.space_group_name_H-M   'P 1'
#
loop_
_entity.id
_entity.type
_entity.pdbx_description
1 polymer ?
#
loop_
_entity_poly.entity_id
_entity_poly.type
_entity_poly.pdbx_seq_one_letter_code
_entity_poly.pdbx_strand_id
1 'polypeptide(L)'
;MLKAVAQSASKRKHFVEFAIAFLRKHNFDGIDLDWEYPIGVASDHATLVKELKEAFVNEAVRSGRERLLQTAAVSAGKDTIDASYDIPSLKR
;
A
#
# COMPACT_ATOMS: atom_id res chain seq x y z
N MET A 1 4.49 4.96 13.36
CA MET A 1 5.28 5.23 12.15
C MET A 1 4.40 5.21 10.88
N LEU A 2 3.73 4.11 10.56
CA LEU A 2 2.86 4.01 9.36
C LEU A 2 1.61 4.91 9.40
N LYS A 3 0.98 5.09 10.56
CA LYS A 3 -0.16 6.04 10.74
C LYS A 3 0.17 7.44 10.20
N ALA A 4 1.31 7.98 10.59
CA ALA A 4 1.74 9.31 10.18
C ALA A 4 2.06 9.42 8.68
N VAL A 5 2.46 8.30 8.04
CA VAL A 5 2.64 8.23 6.58
C VAL A 5 1.27 8.25 5.91
N ALA A 6 0.37 7.36 6.32
CA ALA A 6 -0.95 7.20 5.72
C ALA A 6 -1.81 8.47 5.82
N GLN A 7 -1.76 9.19 6.94
CA GLN A 7 -2.57 10.40 7.18
C GLN A 7 -2.10 11.65 6.41
N SER A 8 -0.98 11.59 5.69
CA SER A 8 -0.41 12.76 5.01
C SER A 8 -0.17 12.47 3.54
N ALA A 9 -0.87 13.19 2.66
CA ALA A 9 -0.75 13.02 1.22
C ALA A 9 0.70 13.16 0.71
N SER A 10 1.47 14.12 1.24
CA SER A 10 2.88 14.30 0.86
C SER A 10 3.75 13.11 1.31
N LYS A 11 3.50 12.56 2.51
CA LYS A 11 4.25 11.40 3.00
C LYS A 11 3.86 10.11 2.28
N ARG A 12 2.58 9.91 1.95
CA ARG A 12 2.14 8.79 1.12
C ARG A 12 2.80 8.83 -0.25
N LYS A 13 2.75 9.99 -0.92
CA LYS A 13 3.43 10.20 -2.20
C LYS A 13 4.92 9.85 -2.12
N HIS A 14 5.62 10.37 -1.12
CA HIS A 14 7.04 10.09 -0.93
C HIS A 14 7.31 8.61 -0.69
N PHE A 15 6.50 7.95 0.15
CA PHE A 15 6.60 6.51 0.40
C PHE A 15 6.42 5.70 -0.88
N VAL A 16 5.41 6.01 -1.69
CA VAL A 16 5.12 5.31 -2.96
C VAL A 16 6.26 5.47 -3.96
N GLU A 17 6.76 6.70 -4.15
CA GLU A 17 7.89 6.98 -5.06
C GLU A 17 9.16 6.25 -4.60
N PHE A 18 9.44 6.28 -3.29
CA PHE A 18 10.59 5.58 -2.73
C PHE A 18 10.46 4.06 -2.87
N ALA A 19 9.28 3.49 -2.59
CA ALA A 19 9.03 2.06 -2.71
C ALA A 19 9.31 1.57 -4.13
N ILE A 20 8.78 2.27 -5.15
CA ILE A 20 9.05 1.94 -6.56
C ILE A 20 10.56 1.94 -6.84
N ALA A 21 11.26 3.03 -6.49
CA ALA A 21 12.68 3.15 -6.74
C ALA A 21 13.49 2.05 -6.05
N PHE A 22 13.16 1.75 -4.80
CA PHE A 22 13.80 0.70 -4.01
C PHE A 22 13.58 -0.68 -4.61
N LEU A 23 12.33 -1.04 -4.89
CA LEU A 23 11.97 -2.35 -5.45
C LEU A 23 12.66 -2.59 -6.79
N ARG A 24 12.64 -1.60 -7.68
CA ARG A 24 13.30 -1.69 -8.99
C ARG A 24 14.82 -1.77 -8.88
N LYS A 25 15.43 -1.01 -7.97
CA LYS A 25 16.89 -1.03 -7.73
C LYS A 25 17.36 -2.40 -7.25
N HIS A 26 16.53 -3.07 -6.45
CA HIS A 26 16.86 -4.34 -5.82
C HIS A 26 16.24 -5.56 -6.52
N ASN A 27 15.69 -5.37 -7.73
CA ASN A 27 15.07 -6.43 -8.54
C ASN A 27 13.98 -7.23 -7.81
N PHE A 28 13.20 -6.58 -6.95
CA PHE A 28 12.00 -7.18 -6.40
C PHE A 28 10.85 -7.15 -7.40
N ASP A 29 10.00 -8.16 -7.32
CA ASP A 29 8.77 -8.25 -8.12
C ASP A 29 7.60 -7.49 -7.50
N GLY A 30 7.70 -7.07 -6.24
CA GLY A 30 6.61 -6.39 -5.55
C GLY A 30 6.88 -6.15 -4.06
N ILE A 31 5.84 -5.70 -3.36
CA ILE A 31 5.85 -5.39 -1.93
C ILE A 31 4.69 -6.09 -1.21
N ASP A 32 4.98 -6.54 0.00
CA ASP A 32 3.99 -7.03 0.97
C ASP A 32 3.81 -5.99 2.09
N LEU A 33 2.57 -5.58 2.35
CA LEU A 33 2.24 -4.56 3.35
C LEU A 33 1.80 -5.21 4.67
N ASP A 34 2.75 -5.38 5.58
CA ASP A 34 2.52 -6.05 6.87
C ASP A 34 2.29 -5.02 7.99
N TRP A 35 1.21 -4.24 7.86
CA TRP A 35 0.81 -3.30 8.90
C TRP A 35 -0.09 -3.99 9.92
N GLU A 36 0.44 -4.20 11.12
CA GLU A 36 -0.23 -4.81 12.26
C GLU A 36 -0.59 -3.80 13.38
N TYR A 37 -1.78 -3.20 13.43
CA TYR A 37 -2.85 -3.17 12.42
C TYR A 37 -3.31 -1.71 12.23
N PRO A 38 -3.96 -1.35 11.10
CA PRO A 38 -4.41 0.01 10.82
C PRO A 38 -5.66 0.44 11.62
N ILE A 39 -5.72 0.10 12.91
CA ILE A 39 -6.84 0.45 13.80
C ILE A 39 -7.00 1.98 13.89
N GLY A 40 -8.22 2.45 13.62
CA GLY A 40 -8.62 3.86 13.69
C GLY A 40 -8.15 4.71 12.50
N VAL A 41 -7.57 4.10 11.47
CA VAL A 41 -7.07 4.77 10.26
C VAL A 41 -7.39 3.96 8.99
N ALA A 42 -8.51 3.24 9.00
CA ALA A 42 -8.90 2.33 7.92
C ALA A 42 -9.00 3.02 6.55
N SER A 43 -9.54 4.24 6.51
CA SER A 43 -9.63 5.05 5.28
C SER A 43 -8.25 5.48 4.78
N ASP A 44 -7.39 5.98 5.67
CA ASP A 44 -6.02 6.39 5.32
C ASP A 44 -5.19 5.21 4.80
N HIS A 45 -5.35 4.03 5.43
CA HIS A 45 -4.76 2.78 4.97
C HIS A 45 -5.26 2.43 3.56
N ALA A 46 -6.58 2.47 3.33
CA ALA A 46 -7.15 2.20 2.01
C ALA A 46 -6.66 3.20 0.94
N THR A 47 -6.52 4.48 1.28
CA THR A 47 -5.95 5.49 0.38
C THR A 47 -4.51 5.16 0.03
N LEU A 48 -3.67 4.81 1.00
CA LEU A 48 -2.28 4.41 0.73
C LEU A 48 -2.20 3.18 -0.19
N VAL A 49 -3.03 2.16 0.06
CA VAL A 49 -3.09 0.94 -0.77
C VAL A 49 -3.46 1.28 -2.21
N LYS A 50 -4.46 2.15 -2.41
CA LYS A 50 -4.92 2.59 -3.75
C LYS A 50 -3.85 3.41 -4.48
N GLU A 51 -3.26 4.41 -3.81
CA GLU A 51 -2.20 5.24 -4.40
C GLU A 51 -0.97 4.42 -4.82
N LEU A 52 -0.58 3.43 -4.00
CA LEU A 52 0.51 2.51 -4.34
C LEU A 52 0.17 1.67 -5.58
N LYS A 53 -1.05 1.15 -5.66
CA LYS A 53 -1.54 0.36 -6.79
C LYS A 53 -1.51 1.16 -8.09
N GLU A 54 -2.06 2.37 -8.06
CA GLU A 54 -2.10 3.29 -9.21
C GLU A 54 -0.69 3.64 -9.67
N ALA A 55 0.22 3.94 -8.74
CA ALA A 55 1.60 4.25 -9.07
C ALA A 55 2.34 3.06 -9.69
N PHE A 56 2.10 1.83 -9.23
CA PHE A 56 2.65 0.63 -9.85
C PHE A 56 2.12 0.43 -11.28
N VAL A 57 0.84 0.69 -11.53
CA VAL A 57 0.27 0.65 -12.89
C VAL A 57 0.94 1.69 -13.78
N ASN A 58 1.05 2.94 -13.32
CA ASN A 58 1.64 4.02 -14.08
C ASN A 58 3.13 3.80 -14.36
N GLU A 59 3.88 3.26 -13.39
CA GLU A 59 5.30 2.95 -13.57
C GLU A 59 5.50 1.80 -14.58
N ALA A 60 4.66 0.78 -14.56
CA ALA A 60 4.72 -0.32 -15.53
C ALA A 60 4.52 0.20 -16.97
N VAL A 61 3.50 1.04 -17.18
CA VAL A 61 3.23 1.69 -18.47
C VAL A 61 4.42 2.54 -18.92
N ARG A 62 4.99 3.36 -18.02
CA ARG A 62 6.11 4.26 -18.36
C ARG A 62 7.43 3.54 -18.63
N SER A 63 7.70 2.44 -17.91
CA SER A 63 8.97 1.73 -17.99
C SER A 63 8.97 0.59 -19.02
N GLY A 64 7.79 0.12 -19.44
CA GLY A 64 7.65 -1.09 -20.25
C GLY A 64 7.95 -2.38 -19.48
N ARG A 65 8.12 -2.32 -18.16
CA ARG A 65 8.37 -3.49 -17.30
C ARG A 65 7.06 -4.06 -16.77
N GLU A 66 7.08 -5.32 -16.34
CA GLU A 66 5.96 -5.92 -15.63
C GLU A 66 5.62 -5.13 -14.37
N ARG A 67 4.31 -4.99 -14.11
CA ARG A 67 3.80 -4.25 -12.95
C ARG A 67 4.19 -4.95 -11.66
N LEU A 68 4.75 -4.18 -10.72
CA LEU A 68 5.05 -4.65 -9.37
C LEU A 68 3.80 -5.24 -8.68
N LEU A 69 4.00 -6.36 -7.98
CA LEU A 69 2.99 -7.01 -7.15
C LEU A 69 2.78 -6.21 -5.86
N GLN A 70 1.56 -6.28 -5.35
CA GLN A 70 1.17 -5.66 -4.09
C GLN A 70 0.30 -6.66 -3.34
N THR A 71 0.77 -7.06 -2.17
CA THR A 71 0.09 -7.98 -1.24
C THR A 71 0.07 -7.35 0.16
N ALA A 72 -0.61 -8.00 1.10
CA ALA A 72 -0.61 -7.59 2.50
C ALA A 72 -0.85 -8.81 3.39
N ALA A 73 -0.11 -8.95 4.49
CA ALA A 73 -0.55 -9.74 5.63
C ALA A 73 -1.65 -8.99 6.41
N VAL A 74 -2.77 -9.66 6.70
CA VAL A 74 -3.94 -9.08 7.38
C VAL A 74 -4.33 -9.88 8.62
N SER A 75 -4.96 -9.22 9.59
CA SER A 75 -5.48 -9.90 10.79
C SER A 75 -6.56 -10.93 10.44
N ALA A 76 -6.57 -12.04 11.18
CA ALA A 76 -7.66 -13.02 11.18
C ALA A 76 -8.72 -12.74 12.27
N GLY A 77 -8.47 -11.83 13.21
CA GLY A 77 -9.39 -11.52 14.30
C GLY A 77 -10.50 -10.57 13.86
N LYS A 78 -11.77 -10.97 14.04
CA LYS A 78 -12.94 -10.20 13.57
C LYS A 78 -12.93 -8.74 14.06
N ASP A 79 -12.71 -8.52 15.36
CA ASP A 79 -12.73 -7.16 15.93
C ASP A 79 -11.62 -6.29 15.34
N THR A 80 -10.44 -6.89 15.10
CA THR A 80 -9.35 -6.19 14.41
C THR A 80 -9.70 -5.91 12.96
N ILE A 81 -10.32 -6.86 12.26
CA ILE A 81 -10.75 -6.69 10.87
C ILE A 81 -11.71 -5.51 10.75
N ASP A 82 -12.78 -5.50 11.55
CA ASP A 82 -13.81 -4.47 11.55
C ASP A 82 -13.23 -3.07 11.86
N ALA A 83 -12.22 -3.01 12.74
CA ALA A 83 -11.61 -1.74 13.16
C ALA A 83 -10.48 -1.22 12.24
N SER A 84 -9.93 -2.08 11.36
CA SER A 84 -8.69 -1.80 10.63
C SER A 84 -8.88 -1.65 9.12
N TYR A 85 -9.86 -2.34 8.52
CA TYR A 85 -9.91 -2.46 7.07
C TYR A 85 -11.24 -1.97 6.49
N ASP A 86 -11.17 -0.99 5.59
CA ASP A 86 -12.26 -0.70 4.67
C ASP A 86 -12.27 -1.76 3.56
N ILE A 87 -12.82 -2.94 3.89
CA ILE A 87 -12.84 -4.11 2.99
C ILE A 87 -13.46 -3.77 1.61
N PRO A 88 -14.61 -3.08 1.52
CA PRO A 88 -15.17 -2.69 0.23
C PRO A 88 -14.23 -1.85 -0.64
N SER A 89 -13.39 -0.99 -0.04
CA SER A 89 -12.39 -0.20 -0.75
C SER A 89 -11.13 -0.98 -1.16
N LEU A 90 -10.84 -2.10 -0.48
CA LEU A 90 -9.61 -2.89 -0.67
C LEU A 90 -9.79 -4.08 -1.63
N LYS A 91 -11.03 -4.38 -2.02
CA LYS A 91 -11.30 -5.44 -3.00
C LYS A 91 -10.67 -5.11 -4.37
N ARG A 92 -10.26 -6.17 -5.07
CA ARG A 92 -9.62 -6.11 -6.39
C ARG A 92 -10.51 -5.51 -7.47
#